data_AF-A0A897NT09-F1
#
_entry.id   AF-A0A897NT09-F1
#
_cell.length_a   1.000
_cell.length_b   1.000
_cell.length_c   1.000
_cell.angle_alpha   90.00
_cell.angle_beta   90.00
_cell.angle_gamma   90.00
#
_symmetry.space_group_name_H-M   'P 1'
#
loop_
_entity.id
_entity.type
_entity.pdbx_description
1 polymer ?
#
loop_
_entity_poly.entity_id
_entity_poly.type
_entity_poly.pdbx_seq_one_letter_code
_entity_poly.pdbx_strand_id
1 'polypeptide(L)'
;MVMTSLGTASAAPGEIDTGRLWVGETRDGTDIELPVAVVNGAETGKTLYVQAASDGDELNGVGVLQRWLPRLDPEAISGTILVTGIVNYHAFQVAEHRNPVDDTKMNRVYPGDEEGTSSERIAAATFEAATRADLVVDLHQGSTSRMINEVRVRCGRRHRRHQSCLELAKVFNCGYVLDQKGPDGQLARAAPDEGVPTIDPELGGAVGWDNQSIEYGLQGLWNVLEYYDFLKGDVTLSTQTRAGGFDQYGAPAGGLVDFKLELGDEVERGETLFAITDVFGQVKERVTADSEGIFWRTRRLPQVATGEYVCSVGTNVDSY
;
A
#
# COMPACT_ATOMS: atom_id res chain seq x y z
N MET A 1 15.33 1.26 28.31
CA MET A 1 14.62 0.48 27.28
C MET A 1 15.06 -0.97 27.33
N VAL A 2 14.22 -1.86 26.83
CA VAL A 2 14.48 -3.30 26.78
C VAL A 2 14.77 -3.69 25.33
N MET A 3 15.47 -4.81 25.17
CA MET A 3 15.60 -5.50 23.88
C MET A 3 14.23 -5.71 23.23
N THR A 4 14.13 -5.49 21.92
CA THR A 4 12.90 -5.69 21.15
C THR A 4 13.14 -6.71 20.05
N SER A 5 12.11 -7.50 19.72
CA SER A 5 12.20 -8.52 18.67
C SER A 5 10.97 -8.58 17.76
N LEU A 6 11.20 -9.11 16.57
CA LEU A 6 10.20 -9.54 15.59
C LEU A 6 10.75 -10.81 14.91
N GLY A 7 10.11 -11.95 15.16
CA GLY A 7 10.69 -13.24 14.78
C GLY A 7 12.07 -13.44 15.42
N THR A 8 13.06 -13.83 14.62
CA THR A 8 14.45 -14.01 15.06
C THR A 8 15.28 -12.72 15.08
N ALA A 9 14.76 -11.60 14.55
CA ALA A 9 15.44 -10.31 14.66
C ALA A 9 15.34 -9.78 16.10
N SER A 10 16.46 -9.38 16.68
CA SER A 10 16.52 -8.87 18.06
C SER A 10 17.56 -7.76 18.21
N ALA A 11 17.11 -6.58 18.65
CA ALA A 11 17.96 -5.40 18.78
C ALA A 11 17.91 -4.82 20.20
N ALA A 12 19.09 -4.54 20.78
CA ALA A 12 19.18 -3.73 21.99
C ALA A 12 18.93 -2.24 21.65
N PRO A 13 18.72 -1.37 22.65
CA PRO A 13 18.58 0.06 22.39
C PRO A 13 19.79 0.64 21.65
N GLY A 14 19.55 1.43 20.61
CA GLY A 14 20.59 1.97 19.73
C GLY A 14 21.11 0.96 18.68
N GLU A 15 20.39 -0.14 18.45
CA GLU A 15 20.77 -1.16 17.48
C GLU A 15 19.68 -1.44 16.43
N ILE A 16 20.11 -2.06 15.34
CA ILE A 16 19.26 -2.61 14.30
C ILE A 16 19.64 -4.07 14.08
N ASP A 17 18.66 -4.94 13.91
CA ASP A 17 18.87 -6.33 13.53
C ASP A 17 17.87 -6.80 12.48
N THR A 18 18.24 -7.83 11.72
CA THR A 18 17.42 -8.45 10.69
C THR A 18 17.29 -9.95 10.93
N GLY A 19 16.16 -10.52 10.58
CA GLY A 19 15.87 -11.90 10.87
C GLY A 19 14.74 -12.47 10.03
N ARG A 20 14.04 -13.42 10.63
CA ARG A 20 13.04 -14.26 10.01
C ARG A 20 11.85 -14.44 10.95
N LEU A 21 10.64 -14.24 10.42
CA LEU A 21 9.39 -14.52 11.12
C LEU A 21 8.79 -15.79 10.53
N TRP A 22 8.84 -16.88 11.30
CA TRP A 22 8.27 -18.16 10.90
C TRP A 22 6.74 -18.08 10.82
N VAL A 23 6.16 -18.61 9.75
CA VAL A 23 4.71 -18.56 9.46
C VAL A 23 4.12 -19.90 9.01
N GLY A 24 4.92 -20.96 8.98
CA GLY A 24 4.48 -22.31 8.62
C GLY A 24 5.55 -23.10 7.89
N GLU A 25 5.15 -24.20 7.25
CA GLU A 25 6.02 -25.07 6.48
C GLU A 25 5.44 -25.31 5.07
N THR A 26 6.30 -25.54 4.09
CA THR A 26 5.93 -25.99 2.74
C THR A 26 5.55 -27.47 2.72
N ARG A 27 5.14 -27.98 1.55
CA ARG A 27 4.67 -29.37 1.38
C ARG A 27 5.72 -30.45 1.70
N ASP A 28 6.99 -30.11 1.66
CA ASP A 28 8.11 -30.99 2.01
C ASP A 28 8.66 -30.74 3.42
N GLY A 29 8.01 -29.88 4.21
CA GLY A 29 8.40 -29.55 5.59
C GLY A 29 9.47 -28.46 5.70
N THR A 30 9.77 -27.73 4.62
CA THR A 30 10.70 -26.59 4.71
C THR A 30 10.00 -25.39 5.35
N ASP A 31 10.66 -24.73 6.30
CA ASP A 31 10.12 -23.53 6.95
C ASP A 31 9.79 -22.42 5.94
N ILE A 32 8.65 -21.77 6.15
CA ILE A 32 8.24 -20.53 5.49
C ILE A 32 8.51 -19.40 6.48
N GLU A 33 9.39 -18.50 6.09
CA GLU A 33 9.83 -17.39 6.94
C GLU A 33 9.80 -16.06 6.19
N LEU A 34 9.19 -15.04 6.79
CA LEU A 34 9.16 -13.69 6.24
C LEU A 34 10.43 -12.92 6.63
N PRO A 35 11.07 -12.17 5.73
CA PRO A 35 12.20 -11.32 6.07
C PRO A 35 11.72 -10.14 6.93
N VAL A 36 12.31 -9.98 8.11
CA VAL A 36 11.92 -8.95 9.08
C VAL A 36 13.13 -8.17 9.58
N ALA A 37 12.88 -6.96 10.07
CA ALA A 37 13.87 -6.13 10.73
C ALA A 37 13.29 -5.43 11.97
N VAL A 38 14.16 -5.14 12.93
CA VAL A 38 13.87 -4.32 14.11
C VAL A 38 14.91 -3.23 14.21
N VAL A 39 14.45 -1.97 14.25
CA VAL A 39 15.27 -0.82 14.64
C VAL A 39 14.80 -0.43 16.04
N ASN A 40 15.68 -0.57 17.03
CA ASN A 40 15.38 -0.19 18.41
C ASN A 40 16.17 1.09 18.73
N GLY A 41 15.45 2.20 18.85
CA GLY A 41 16.02 3.51 19.10
C GLY A 41 16.84 3.57 20.39
N ALA A 42 17.72 4.57 20.50
CA ALA A 42 18.46 4.85 21.73
C ALA A 42 17.61 5.56 22.80
N GLU A 43 16.51 6.21 22.41
CA GLU A 43 15.54 6.84 23.30
C GLU A 43 14.15 6.20 23.24
N THR A 44 13.36 6.30 24.32
CA THR A 44 11.98 5.76 24.36
C THR A 44 11.04 6.57 23.46
N GLY A 45 10.09 5.92 22.81
CA GLY A 45 9.14 6.59 21.92
C GLY A 45 8.04 5.65 21.44
N LYS A 46 7.39 6.05 20.35
CA LYS A 46 6.33 5.27 19.70
C LYS A 46 6.89 4.03 18.99
N THR A 47 6.01 3.13 18.59
CA THR A 47 6.33 2.01 17.70
C THR A 47 5.69 2.23 16.33
N LEU A 48 6.47 2.15 15.26
CA LEU A 48 6.00 2.15 13.87
C LEU A 48 6.13 0.73 13.31
N TYR A 49 5.07 0.20 12.71
CA TYR A 49 5.15 -1.00 11.88
C TYR A 49 5.06 -0.63 10.40
N VAL A 50 5.99 -1.15 9.58
CA VAL A 50 5.99 -0.98 8.14
C VAL A 50 6.03 -2.33 7.45
N GLN A 51 5.21 -2.54 6.44
CA GLN A 51 5.28 -3.75 5.62
C GLN A 51 5.20 -3.45 4.13
N ALA A 52 5.62 -4.41 3.30
CA ALA A 52 5.53 -4.33 1.85
C ALA A 52 5.26 -5.71 1.22
N ALA A 53 4.90 -5.69 -0.07
CA ALA A 53 4.60 -6.89 -0.87
C ALA A 53 3.51 -7.78 -0.24
N SER A 54 2.42 -7.15 0.21
CA SER A 54 1.15 -7.83 0.52
C SER A 54 0.57 -8.52 -0.72
N ASP A 55 0.82 -7.97 -1.90
CA ASP A 55 0.68 -8.65 -3.17
C ASP A 55 2.09 -8.88 -3.75
N GLY A 56 2.37 -10.07 -4.28
CA GLY A 56 3.74 -10.51 -4.56
C GLY A 56 4.44 -9.82 -5.73
N ASP A 57 3.66 -9.19 -6.61
CA ASP A 57 4.13 -8.41 -7.75
C ASP A 57 4.26 -6.90 -7.43
N GLU A 58 4.14 -6.54 -6.15
CA GLU A 58 4.17 -5.16 -5.67
C GLU A 58 5.54 -4.70 -5.16
N LEU A 59 6.43 -4.39 -6.11
CA LEU A 59 7.86 -4.20 -5.80
C LEU A 59 8.21 -2.81 -5.25
N ASN A 60 7.51 -1.73 -5.60
CA ASN A 60 7.90 -0.38 -5.19
C ASN A 60 8.04 -0.23 -3.66
N GLY A 61 7.14 -0.79 -2.86
CA GLY A 61 7.25 -0.81 -1.40
C GLY A 61 8.51 -1.53 -0.89
N VAL A 62 8.88 -2.66 -1.51
CA VAL A 62 10.15 -3.36 -1.22
C VAL A 62 11.34 -2.45 -1.52
N GLY A 63 11.27 -1.65 -2.57
CA GLY A 63 12.31 -0.72 -2.99
C GLY A 63 12.47 0.47 -2.06
N VAL A 64 11.35 0.93 -1.47
CA VAL A 64 11.36 1.90 -0.38
C VAL A 64 12.11 1.31 0.80
N LEU A 65 11.71 0.13 1.29
CA LEU A 65 12.35 -0.51 2.44
C LEU A 65 13.84 -0.78 2.20
N GLN A 66 14.20 -1.27 1.01
CA GLN A 66 15.59 -1.55 0.61
C GLN A 66 16.48 -0.30 0.70
N ARG A 67 15.95 0.88 0.36
CA ARG A 67 16.69 2.15 0.37
C ARG A 67 16.59 2.88 1.70
N TRP A 68 15.49 2.70 2.44
CA TRP A 68 15.19 3.39 3.68
C TRP A 68 15.91 2.78 4.88
N LEU A 69 15.77 1.46 5.09
CA LEU A 69 16.30 0.79 6.27
C LEU A 69 17.81 1.00 6.48
N PRO A 70 18.69 0.87 5.47
CA PRO A 70 20.13 1.07 5.65
C PRO A 70 20.54 2.51 5.99
N ARG A 71 19.62 3.47 5.87
CA ARG A 71 19.86 4.89 6.16
C ARG A 71 19.39 5.29 7.55
N LEU A 72 18.71 4.40 8.28
CA LEU A 72 18.32 4.64 9.65
C LEU A 72 19.54 4.52 10.57
N ASP A 73 19.76 5.53 11.38
CA ASP A 73 20.71 5.51 12.49
C ASP A 73 19.92 5.22 13.78
N PRO A 74 20.00 4.01 14.35
CA PRO A 74 19.25 3.65 15.56
C PRO A 74 19.59 4.54 16.76
N GLU A 75 20.80 5.12 16.82
CA GLU A 75 21.17 6.04 17.91
C GLU A 75 20.40 7.37 17.85
N ALA A 76 19.91 7.74 16.65
CA ALA A 76 19.11 8.95 16.46
C ALA A 76 17.60 8.73 16.67
N ILE A 77 17.15 7.47 16.69
CA ILE A 77 15.72 7.12 16.75
C ILE A 77 15.21 7.14 18.20
N SER A 78 14.02 7.72 18.39
CA SER A 78 13.22 7.61 19.60
C SER A 78 12.06 6.64 19.37
N GLY A 79 12.06 5.50 20.06
CA GLY A 79 11.06 4.44 19.91
C GLY A 79 11.55 3.25 19.09
N THR A 80 10.63 2.59 18.40
CA THR A 80 10.91 1.31 17.71
C THR A 80 10.30 1.30 16.32
N ILE A 81 11.02 0.73 15.36
CA ILE A 81 10.49 0.45 14.02
C ILE A 81 10.54 -1.06 13.80
N LEU A 82 9.39 -1.65 13.51
CA LEU A 82 9.23 -3.05 13.16
C LEU A 82 8.95 -3.14 11.65
N VAL A 83 9.63 -4.03 10.94
CA VAL A 83 9.47 -4.15 9.49
C VAL A 83 9.24 -5.59 9.06
N THR A 84 8.25 -5.81 8.20
CA THR A 84 8.10 -7.04 7.40
C THR A 84 8.34 -6.71 5.93
N GLY A 85 9.48 -7.12 5.39
CA GLY A 85 9.92 -6.69 4.05
C GLY A 85 9.12 -7.31 2.90
N ILE A 86 8.68 -8.55 3.08
CA ILE A 86 7.88 -9.30 2.10
C ILE A 86 6.82 -10.07 2.88
N VAL A 87 5.56 -9.65 2.78
CA VAL A 87 4.44 -10.30 3.47
C VAL A 87 3.99 -11.54 2.70
N ASN A 88 3.64 -11.40 1.43
CA ASN A 88 3.16 -12.50 0.60
C ASN A 88 4.32 -13.27 -0.01
N TYR A 89 5.04 -14.01 0.84
CA TYR A 89 6.24 -14.76 0.46
C TYR A 89 6.01 -15.63 -0.79
N HIS A 90 4.92 -16.40 -0.82
CA HIS A 90 4.66 -17.33 -1.92
C HIS A 90 4.42 -16.61 -3.26
N ALA A 91 3.61 -15.55 -3.25
CA ALA A 91 3.32 -14.81 -4.47
C ALA A 91 4.56 -14.06 -4.98
N PHE A 92 5.39 -13.56 -4.06
CA PHE A 92 6.66 -12.90 -4.41
C PHE A 92 7.61 -13.84 -5.16
N GLN A 93 7.71 -15.12 -4.77
CA GLN A 93 8.59 -16.09 -5.45
C GLN A 93 8.22 -16.34 -6.92
N VAL A 94 6.95 -16.12 -7.28
CA VAL A 94 6.45 -16.36 -8.64
C VAL A 94 6.04 -15.07 -9.36
N ALA A 95 6.31 -13.90 -8.75
CA ALA A 95 5.94 -12.58 -9.25
C ALA A 95 4.44 -12.45 -9.60
N GLU A 96 3.58 -13.00 -8.73
CA GLU A 96 2.13 -12.97 -8.88
C GLU A 96 1.48 -12.11 -7.80
N HIS A 97 0.23 -11.71 -8.06
CA HIS A 97 -0.54 -10.89 -7.13
C HIS A 97 -1.04 -11.66 -5.91
N ARG A 98 -1.59 -12.87 -6.13
CA ARG A 98 -2.26 -13.70 -5.10
C ARG A 98 -1.32 -14.79 -4.61
N ASN A 99 -1.51 -15.23 -3.37
CA ASN A 99 -0.79 -16.39 -2.86
C ASN A 99 -1.18 -17.64 -3.70
N PRO A 100 -0.24 -18.28 -4.42
CA PRO A 100 -0.55 -19.41 -5.29
C PRO A 100 -0.85 -20.71 -4.52
N VAL A 101 -0.63 -20.74 -3.19
CA VAL A 101 -0.90 -21.93 -2.37
C VAL A 101 -2.40 -22.13 -2.15
N ASP A 102 -3.12 -21.04 -1.89
CA ASP A 102 -4.55 -21.04 -1.53
C ASP A 102 -5.39 -20.03 -2.33
N ASP A 103 -4.82 -19.48 -3.42
CA ASP A 103 -5.45 -18.47 -4.29
C ASP A 103 -6.05 -17.30 -3.50
N THR A 104 -5.38 -16.85 -2.45
CA THR A 104 -5.87 -15.78 -1.58
C THR A 104 -5.08 -14.48 -1.76
N LYS A 105 -5.81 -13.36 -1.76
CA LYS A 105 -5.21 -12.02 -1.70
C LYS A 105 -4.97 -11.66 -0.23
N MET A 106 -3.73 -11.35 0.17
CA MET A 106 -3.41 -11.06 1.59
C MET A 106 -4.28 -9.94 2.16
N ASN A 107 -4.54 -8.91 1.36
CA ASN A 107 -5.38 -7.77 1.77
C ASN A 107 -6.89 -8.13 1.84
N ARG A 108 -7.27 -9.40 2.00
CA ARG A 108 -8.65 -9.91 2.18
C ARG A 108 -8.78 -10.90 3.34
N VAL A 109 -7.71 -11.12 4.12
CA VAL A 109 -7.66 -12.19 5.12
C VAL A 109 -7.32 -11.70 6.53
N TYR A 110 -6.95 -10.44 6.73
CA TYR A 110 -6.72 -9.91 8.08
C TYR A 110 -8.01 -9.98 8.95
N PRO A 111 -7.93 -10.34 10.24
CA PRO A 111 -6.71 -10.51 11.05
C PRO A 111 -5.98 -11.85 10.91
N GLY A 112 -6.47 -12.78 10.08
CA GLY A 112 -5.87 -14.10 9.89
C GLY A 112 -6.29 -15.15 10.93
N ASP A 113 -5.70 -16.33 10.82
CA ASP A 113 -5.87 -17.47 11.71
C ASP A 113 -4.55 -18.27 11.77
N GLU A 114 -3.98 -18.41 12.96
CA GLU A 114 -2.73 -19.16 13.20
C GLU A 114 -2.86 -20.66 12.89
N GLU A 115 -4.09 -21.19 12.89
CA GLU A 115 -4.37 -22.58 12.54
C GLU A 115 -4.87 -22.74 11.09
N GLY A 116 -5.10 -21.62 10.39
CA GLY A 116 -5.72 -21.56 9.07
C GLY A 116 -4.82 -21.91 7.87
N THR A 117 -5.20 -21.41 6.70
CA THR A 117 -4.44 -21.54 5.44
C THR A 117 -3.09 -20.82 5.50
N SER A 118 -2.25 -21.00 4.47
CA SER A 118 -0.98 -20.29 4.33
C SER A 118 -1.16 -18.76 4.44
N SER A 119 -2.14 -18.20 3.72
CA SER A 119 -2.43 -16.76 3.79
C SER A 119 -2.98 -16.32 5.15
N GLU A 120 -3.83 -17.13 5.79
CA GLU A 120 -4.36 -16.84 7.14
C GLU A 120 -3.27 -16.82 8.20
N ARG A 121 -2.31 -17.74 8.14
CA ARG A 121 -1.16 -17.81 9.08
C ARG A 121 -0.21 -16.63 8.90
N ILE A 122 0.11 -16.26 7.65
CA ILE A 122 0.89 -15.07 7.34
C ILE A 122 0.18 -13.83 7.92
N ALA A 123 -1.13 -13.70 7.68
CA ALA A 123 -1.90 -12.56 8.15
C ALA A 123 -1.96 -12.50 9.68
N ALA A 124 -2.13 -13.63 10.37
CA ALA A 124 -2.13 -13.68 11.84
C ALA A 124 -0.79 -13.18 12.41
N ALA A 125 0.33 -13.68 11.88
CA ALA A 125 1.66 -13.31 12.35
C ALA A 125 1.99 -11.82 12.09
N THR A 126 1.65 -11.28 10.91
CA THR A 126 1.87 -9.85 10.64
C THR A 126 0.87 -8.95 11.36
N PHE A 127 -0.34 -9.43 11.64
CA PHE A 127 -1.33 -8.71 12.44
C PHE A 127 -0.91 -8.59 13.91
N GLU A 128 -0.34 -9.64 14.49
CA GLU A 128 0.27 -9.58 15.82
C GLU A 128 1.37 -8.51 15.88
N ALA A 129 2.25 -8.47 14.88
CA ALA A 129 3.29 -7.44 14.77
C ALA A 129 2.70 -6.02 14.62
N ALA A 130 1.67 -5.87 13.79
CA ALA A 130 1.02 -4.58 13.53
C ALA A 130 0.27 -4.04 14.75
N THR A 131 -0.41 -4.89 15.51
CA THR A 131 -1.20 -4.51 16.70
C THR A 131 -0.36 -4.16 17.92
N ARG A 132 0.93 -4.49 17.92
CA ARG A 132 1.93 -4.01 18.88
C ARG A 132 2.39 -2.57 18.61
N ALA A 133 2.08 -2.00 17.45
CA ALA A 133 2.55 -0.69 17.04
C ALA A 133 1.57 0.43 17.41
N ASP A 134 2.08 1.66 17.45
CA ASP A 134 1.26 2.87 17.57
C ASP A 134 0.75 3.37 16.21
N LEU A 135 1.45 3.04 15.13
CA LEU A 135 1.16 3.44 13.75
C LEU A 135 1.55 2.33 12.78
N VAL A 136 0.80 2.18 11.70
CA VAL A 136 1.10 1.20 10.63
C VAL A 136 1.11 1.88 9.26
N VAL A 137 2.14 1.56 8.47
CA VAL A 137 2.24 1.91 7.05
C VAL A 137 2.38 0.62 6.23
N ASP A 138 1.36 0.29 5.45
CA ASP A 138 1.35 -0.88 4.55
C ASP A 138 1.61 -0.41 3.12
N LEU A 139 2.80 -0.64 2.58
CA LEU A 139 3.22 -0.12 1.28
C LEU A 139 2.70 -1.01 0.14
N HIS A 140 1.80 -0.47 -0.67
CA HIS A 140 1.20 -1.10 -1.85
C HIS A 140 1.64 -0.42 -3.16
N GLN A 141 1.24 -1.00 -4.28
CA GLN A 141 1.16 -0.34 -5.59
C GLN A 141 -0.06 -0.86 -6.36
N GLY A 142 -0.38 -0.27 -7.51
CA GLY A 142 -1.45 -0.74 -8.40
C GLY A 142 -1.20 -2.05 -9.12
N SER A 143 -0.32 -2.93 -8.62
CA SER A 143 0.28 -4.06 -9.34
C SER A 143 0.76 -3.56 -10.72
N THR A 144 0.39 -4.23 -11.81
CA THR A 144 0.75 -3.86 -13.18
C THR A 144 -0.07 -2.70 -13.74
N SER A 145 -1.15 -2.26 -13.08
CA SER A 145 -1.95 -1.11 -13.52
C SER A 145 -1.13 0.19 -13.48
N ARG A 146 -1.52 1.21 -14.23
CA ARG A 146 -0.97 2.56 -14.02
C ARG A 146 -1.90 3.29 -13.05
N MET A 147 -1.37 3.99 -12.06
CA MET A 147 -2.15 4.87 -11.18
C MET A 147 -1.28 6.00 -10.66
N ILE A 148 -1.91 7.07 -10.20
CA ILE A 148 -1.20 8.11 -9.47
C ILE A 148 -0.65 7.55 -8.15
N ASN A 149 0.40 8.18 -7.64
CA ASN A 149 0.83 7.94 -6.28
C ASN A 149 -0.22 8.52 -5.32
N GLU A 150 -0.70 7.72 -4.37
CA GLU A 150 -1.72 8.14 -3.41
C GLU A 150 -1.51 7.49 -2.04
N VAL A 151 -2.21 7.98 -1.03
CA VAL A 151 -2.37 7.28 0.26
C VAL A 151 -3.84 6.99 0.50
N ARG A 152 -4.18 5.76 0.85
CA ARG A 152 -5.58 5.38 1.13
C ARG A 152 -5.87 5.32 2.62
N VAL A 153 -7.02 5.88 3.00
CA VAL A 153 -7.63 5.77 4.33
C VAL A 153 -8.82 4.83 4.24
N ARG A 154 -8.64 3.59 4.73
CA ARG A 154 -9.62 2.50 4.47
C ARG A 154 -10.60 2.24 5.61
N CYS A 155 -10.32 2.66 6.84
CA CYS A 155 -11.20 2.38 7.99
C CYS A 155 -12.62 2.97 7.83
N GLY A 156 -12.77 4.03 7.04
CA GLY A 156 -14.03 4.69 6.71
C GLY A 156 -14.34 5.87 7.64
N ARG A 157 -15.03 6.89 7.09
CA ARG A 157 -15.22 8.22 7.71
C ARG A 157 -15.93 8.26 9.06
N ARG A 158 -16.66 7.20 9.42
CA ARG A 158 -17.36 7.06 10.71
C ARG A 158 -16.58 6.26 11.75
N HIS A 159 -15.43 5.72 11.38
CA HIS A 159 -14.60 4.93 12.28
C HIS A 159 -13.90 5.82 13.31
N ARG A 160 -13.75 5.36 14.56
CA ARG A 160 -13.17 6.15 15.65
C ARG A 160 -11.71 6.57 15.42
N ARG A 161 -10.96 5.81 14.62
CA ARG A 161 -9.57 6.12 14.22
C ARG A 161 -9.46 6.86 12.89
N HIS A 162 -10.58 7.23 12.26
CA HIS A 162 -10.55 7.89 10.95
C HIS A 162 -9.67 9.14 10.92
N GLN A 163 -9.81 10.02 11.91
CA GLN A 163 -9.01 11.25 11.97
C GLN A 163 -7.51 10.96 12.09
N SER A 164 -7.12 10.00 12.93
CA SER A 164 -5.72 9.60 13.07
C SER A 164 -5.16 8.93 11.81
N CYS A 165 -5.96 8.09 11.12
CA CYS A 165 -5.56 7.54 9.82
C CYS A 165 -5.42 8.63 8.76
N LEU A 166 -6.35 9.59 8.74
CA LEU A 166 -6.31 10.70 7.79
C LEU A 166 -5.10 11.60 8.06
N GLU A 167 -4.80 11.93 9.32
CA GLU A 167 -3.59 12.65 9.71
C GLU A 167 -2.33 11.92 9.24
N LEU A 168 -2.21 10.62 9.54
CA LEU A 168 -1.08 9.80 9.10
C LEU A 168 -0.93 9.80 7.57
N ALA A 169 -2.04 9.74 6.82
CA ALA A 169 -2.02 9.83 5.36
C ALA A 169 -1.53 11.20 4.87
N LYS A 170 -1.96 12.28 5.53
CA LYS A 170 -1.49 13.64 5.23
C LYS A 170 -0.01 13.79 5.48
N VAL A 171 0.47 13.24 6.59
CA VAL A 171 1.88 13.28 7.01
C VAL A 171 2.75 12.54 6.00
N PHE A 172 2.33 11.35 5.55
CA PHE A 172 3.03 10.63 4.49
C PHE A 172 3.16 11.46 3.21
N ASN A 173 2.22 12.37 2.95
CA ASN A 173 2.33 13.46 1.96
C ASN A 173 2.68 13.03 0.53
N CYS A 174 1.82 12.20 -0.06
CA CYS A 174 1.99 11.68 -1.42
C CYS A 174 1.29 12.52 -2.51
N GLY A 175 0.81 13.72 -2.16
CA GLY A 175 0.06 14.61 -3.06
C GLY A 175 -1.43 14.26 -3.17
N TYR A 176 -1.78 12.98 -3.19
CA TYR A 176 -3.16 12.50 -3.30
C TYR A 176 -3.56 11.58 -2.15
N VAL A 177 -4.82 11.69 -1.72
CA VAL A 177 -5.44 10.81 -0.72
C VAL A 177 -6.76 10.26 -1.22
N LEU A 178 -6.95 8.94 -1.07
CA LEU A 178 -8.26 8.31 -1.21
C LEU A 178 -8.87 8.05 0.16
N ASP A 179 -9.88 8.83 0.53
CA ASP A 179 -10.64 8.66 1.77
C ASP A 179 -11.93 7.89 1.50
N GLN A 180 -11.77 6.58 1.32
CA GLN A 180 -12.88 5.68 1.03
C GLN A 180 -12.74 4.39 1.82
N LYS A 181 -13.84 3.98 2.47
CA LYS A 181 -13.91 2.73 3.20
C LYS A 181 -13.55 1.57 2.27
N GLY A 182 -12.59 0.75 2.70
CA GLY A 182 -12.14 -0.40 1.95
C GLY A 182 -12.94 -1.68 2.18
N PRO A 183 -12.72 -2.72 1.34
CA PRO A 183 -13.21 -4.07 1.58
C PRO A 183 -12.77 -4.61 2.94
N ASP A 184 -13.53 -5.54 3.50
CA ASP A 184 -13.11 -6.23 4.72
C ASP A 184 -11.89 -7.14 4.46
N GLY A 185 -11.15 -7.44 5.52
CA GLY A 185 -9.92 -8.22 5.46
C GLY A 185 -8.67 -7.44 5.06
N GLN A 186 -8.75 -6.11 4.91
CA GLN A 186 -7.57 -5.27 4.73
C GLN A 186 -6.87 -4.94 6.05
N LEU A 187 -5.54 -4.84 6.08
CA LEU A 187 -4.82 -4.42 7.30
C LEU A 187 -5.27 -3.01 7.74
N ALA A 188 -5.41 -2.06 6.79
CA ALA A 188 -5.96 -0.73 7.04
C ALA A 188 -7.46 -0.67 7.41
N ARG A 189 -8.13 -1.82 7.49
CA ARG A 189 -9.46 -1.97 8.09
C ARG A 189 -9.37 -2.62 9.46
N ALA A 190 -8.61 -3.70 9.57
CA ALA A 190 -8.52 -4.53 10.78
C ALA A 190 -7.71 -3.87 11.91
N ALA A 191 -6.51 -3.33 11.63
CA ALA A 191 -5.67 -2.75 12.69
C ALA A 191 -6.30 -1.50 13.35
N PRO A 192 -7.03 -0.63 12.62
CA PRO A 192 -7.81 0.43 13.23
C PRO A 192 -8.89 -0.06 14.21
N ASP A 193 -9.48 -1.24 13.99
CA ASP A 193 -10.46 -1.83 14.91
C ASP A 193 -9.78 -2.19 16.24
N GLU A 194 -8.50 -2.56 16.24
CA GLU A 194 -7.65 -2.72 17.44
C GLU A 194 -7.08 -1.39 17.97
N GLY A 195 -7.45 -0.29 17.33
CA GLY A 195 -7.08 1.05 17.78
C GLY A 195 -5.73 1.53 17.25
N VAL A 196 -5.12 0.86 16.28
CA VAL A 196 -3.87 1.29 15.64
C VAL A 196 -4.18 2.01 14.32
N PRO A 197 -3.89 3.32 14.19
CA PRO A 197 -4.01 4.02 12.92
C PRO A 197 -3.16 3.36 11.83
N THR A 198 -3.77 3.12 10.67
CA THR A 198 -3.14 2.44 9.54
C THR A 198 -3.51 3.10 8.22
N ILE A 199 -2.54 3.21 7.32
CA ILE A 199 -2.69 3.74 5.97
C ILE A 199 -2.08 2.80 4.93
N ASP A 200 -2.60 2.88 3.70
CA ASP A 200 -2.08 2.16 2.54
C ASP A 200 -1.52 3.16 1.51
N PRO A 201 -0.22 3.53 1.53
CA PRO A 201 0.39 4.20 0.40
C PRO A 201 0.37 3.30 -0.84
N GLU A 202 -0.15 3.81 -1.94
CA GLU A 202 -0.17 3.14 -3.23
C GLU A 202 0.82 3.85 -4.15
N LEU A 203 2.02 3.28 -4.27
CA LEU A 203 3.16 3.89 -4.94
C LEU A 203 3.12 3.65 -6.45
N GLY A 204 2.12 4.27 -7.08
CA GLY A 204 1.90 4.22 -8.52
C GLY A 204 1.55 2.81 -8.98
N GLY A 205 1.95 2.43 -10.19
CA GLY A 205 1.90 1.03 -10.59
C GLY A 205 2.78 0.74 -11.79
N ALA A 206 3.54 -0.35 -11.70
CA ALA A 206 4.71 -0.61 -12.52
C ALA A 206 4.91 -2.11 -12.76
N VAL A 207 5.73 -2.42 -13.77
CA VAL A 207 6.33 -3.74 -13.91
C VAL A 207 7.80 -3.56 -13.53
N GLY A 208 8.23 -4.12 -12.40
CA GLY A 208 9.55 -3.86 -11.85
C GLY A 208 9.57 -2.63 -10.93
N TRP A 209 10.60 -1.81 -11.08
CA TRP A 209 10.84 -0.62 -10.26
C TRP A 209 10.35 0.66 -10.92
N ASP A 210 9.71 1.53 -10.14
CA ASP A 210 9.50 2.93 -10.50
C ASP A 210 10.20 3.83 -9.47
N ASN A 211 11.35 4.39 -9.87
CA ASN A 211 12.16 5.22 -8.97
C ASN A 211 11.42 6.49 -8.50
N GLN A 212 10.51 7.05 -9.30
CA GLN A 212 9.75 8.22 -8.89
C GLN A 212 8.77 7.85 -7.76
N SER A 213 8.04 6.75 -7.94
CA SER A 213 7.10 6.24 -6.94
C SER A 213 7.81 5.78 -5.66
N ILE A 214 9.01 5.20 -5.76
CA ILE A 214 9.86 4.87 -4.61
C ILE A 214 10.30 6.13 -3.85
N GLU A 215 10.65 7.22 -4.54
CA GLU A 215 11.05 8.46 -3.88
C GLU A 215 9.90 9.07 -3.06
N TYR A 216 8.67 9.02 -3.58
CA TYR A 216 7.48 9.38 -2.80
C TYR A 216 7.36 8.56 -1.52
N GLY A 217 7.58 7.25 -1.61
CA GLY A 217 7.53 6.37 -0.44
C GLY A 217 8.64 6.67 0.58
N LEU A 218 9.86 6.97 0.10
CA LEU A 218 10.97 7.37 0.95
C LEU A 218 10.67 8.68 1.70
N GLN A 219 10.24 9.71 0.98
CA GLN A 219 9.87 10.99 1.59
C GLN A 219 8.74 10.81 2.60
N GLY A 220 7.73 9.99 2.29
CA GLY A 220 6.61 9.74 3.19
C GLY A 220 7.01 9.05 4.48
N LEU A 221 7.91 8.07 4.44
CA LEU A 221 8.42 7.45 5.66
C LEU A 221 9.26 8.42 6.49
N TRP A 222 10.11 9.25 5.88
CA TRP A 222 10.87 10.28 6.62
C TRP A 222 9.94 11.30 7.28
N ASN A 223 8.90 11.76 6.57
CA ASN A 223 7.89 12.64 7.16
C ASN A 223 7.20 11.99 8.36
N VAL A 224 6.85 10.69 8.27
CA VAL A 224 6.26 9.97 9.41
C VAL A 224 7.22 9.92 10.60
N LEU A 225 8.51 9.65 10.37
CA LEU A 225 9.49 9.62 11.45
C LEU A 225 9.66 10.98 12.12
N GLU A 226 9.74 12.07 11.36
CA GLU A 226 9.91 13.42 11.90
C GLU A 226 8.63 13.94 12.59
N TYR A 227 7.46 13.76 11.97
CA TYR A 227 6.19 14.28 12.50
C TYR A 227 5.74 13.59 13.78
N TYR A 228 6.01 12.27 13.92
CA TYR A 228 5.63 11.47 15.07
C TYR A 228 6.77 11.29 16.08
N ASP A 229 7.76 12.18 16.07
CA ASP A 229 8.86 12.29 17.03
C ASP A 229 9.78 11.05 17.11
N PHE A 230 9.84 10.21 16.07
CA PHE A 230 10.87 9.17 15.97
C PHE A 230 12.24 9.78 15.68
N LEU A 231 12.26 10.87 14.91
CA LEU A 231 13.44 11.66 14.59
C LEU A 231 13.18 13.13 14.89
N LYS A 232 14.25 13.85 15.25
CA LYS A 232 14.18 15.31 15.34
C LYS A 232 14.09 15.90 13.94
N GLY A 233 13.06 16.69 13.69
CA GLY A 233 12.85 17.38 12.43
C GLY A 233 11.52 18.12 12.45
N ASP A 234 11.31 18.96 11.45
CA ASP A 234 10.04 19.64 11.22
C ASP A 234 9.54 19.27 9.82
N VAL A 235 8.32 18.76 9.74
CA VAL A 235 7.71 18.39 8.46
C VAL A 235 6.88 19.55 7.92
N THR A 236 7.21 20.00 6.71
CA THR A 236 6.35 20.92 5.97
C THR A 236 5.41 20.14 5.07
N LEU A 237 4.12 20.13 5.42
CA LEU A 237 3.08 19.47 4.61
C LEU A 237 2.58 20.41 3.52
N SER A 238 2.52 19.91 2.30
CA SER A 238 1.89 20.58 1.17
C SER A 238 0.39 20.37 1.16
N THR A 239 -0.35 21.26 0.50
CA THR A 239 -1.74 21.02 0.15
C THR A 239 -1.84 19.74 -0.67
N GLN A 240 -2.80 18.89 -0.32
CA GLN A 240 -3.03 17.61 -0.98
C GLN A 240 -4.46 17.52 -1.51
N THR A 241 -4.62 16.77 -2.59
CA THR A 241 -5.92 16.50 -3.21
C THR A 241 -6.50 15.23 -2.62
N ARG A 242 -7.76 15.27 -2.18
CA ARG A 242 -8.47 14.10 -1.70
C ARG A 242 -9.64 13.76 -2.59
N ALA A 243 -9.75 12.49 -2.97
CA ALA A 243 -10.97 11.91 -3.50
C ALA A 243 -11.74 11.18 -2.39
N GLY A 244 -13.06 11.43 -2.31
CA GLY A 244 -13.97 10.73 -1.41
C GLY A 244 -14.68 9.54 -2.07
N GLY A 245 -14.51 9.35 -3.38
CA GLY A 245 -15.14 8.31 -4.17
C GLY A 245 -14.37 7.97 -5.44
N PHE A 246 -14.87 6.95 -6.14
CA PHE A 246 -14.29 6.45 -7.37
C PHE A 246 -15.37 5.89 -8.28
N ASP A 247 -15.37 6.34 -9.52
CA ASP A 247 -16.16 5.75 -10.59
C ASP A 247 -15.25 4.83 -11.41
N GLN A 248 -15.72 3.61 -11.69
CA GLN A 248 -15.01 2.61 -12.47
C GLN A 248 -15.67 2.42 -13.82
N TYR A 249 -14.87 2.47 -14.88
CA TYR A 249 -15.35 2.36 -16.26
C TYR A 249 -14.84 1.06 -16.87
N GLY A 250 -15.79 0.25 -17.34
CA GLY A 250 -15.53 -0.99 -18.06
C GLY A 250 -15.63 -0.84 -19.58
N ALA A 251 -15.13 -1.81 -20.32
CA ALA A 251 -15.18 -1.83 -21.77
C ALA A 251 -16.57 -2.29 -22.29
N PRO A 252 -17.33 -1.45 -23.00
CA PRO A 252 -18.61 -1.87 -23.60
C PRO A 252 -18.42 -2.84 -24.79
N ALA A 253 -17.24 -2.85 -25.40
CA ALA A 253 -16.89 -3.71 -26.52
C ALA A 253 -15.46 -4.25 -26.38
N GLY A 254 -15.16 -5.41 -26.95
CA GLY A 254 -13.79 -5.89 -27.07
C GLY A 254 -12.98 -5.12 -28.12
N GLY A 255 -11.69 -4.89 -27.88
CA GLY A 255 -10.80 -4.14 -28.77
C GLY A 255 -9.53 -3.63 -28.09
N LEU A 256 -8.96 -2.57 -28.62
CA LEU A 256 -7.79 -1.86 -28.07
C LEU A 256 -8.23 -0.52 -27.50
N VAL A 257 -7.88 -0.25 -26.24
CA VAL A 257 -8.16 1.00 -25.55
C VAL A 257 -7.15 2.07 -25.96
N ASP A 258 -7.67 3.24 -26.30
CA ASP A 258 -6.92 4.46 -26.60
C ASP A 258 -7.39 5.58 -25.66
N PHE A 259 -6.55 5.91 -24.68
CA PHE A 259 -6.80 6.98 -23.70
C PHE A 259 -6.51 8.36 -24.31
N LYS A 260 -7.31 9.36 -23.94
CA LYS A 260 -7.07 10.78 -24.31
C LYS A 260 -6.57 11.64 -23.16
N LEU A 261 -6.48 11.04 -21.98
CA LEU A 261 -6.09 11.66 -20.72
C LEU A 261 -4.85 10.97 -20.17
N GLU A 262 -4.04 11.74 -19.46
CA GLU A 262 -2.98 11.23 -18.61
C GLU A 262 -3.44 11.20 -17.14
N LEU A 263 -2.75 10.39 -16.34
CA LEU A 263 -3.05 10.28 -14.91
C LEU A 263 -2.82 11.62 -14.20
N GLY A 264 -3.80 12.06 -13.43
CA GLY A 264 -3.80 13.35 -12.74
C GLY A 264 -4.55 14.46 -13.48
N ASP A 265 -4.96 14.24 -14.74
CA ASP A 265 -5.77 15.22 -15.47
C ASP A 265 -7.14 15.40 -14.80
N GLU A 266 -7.61 16.65 -14.74
CA GLU A 266 -9.00 16.97 -14.39
C GLU A 266 -9.93 16.49 -15.51
N VAL A 267 -11.10 15.99 -15.11
CA VAL A 267 -12.09 15.41 -16.02
C VAL A 267 -13.43 16.09 -15.82
N GLU A 268 -14.06 16.53 -16.90
CA GLU A 268 -15.43 17.04 -16.88
C GLU A 268 -16.45 15.92 -17.15
N ARG A 269 -17.66 16.07 -16.59
CA ARG A 269 -18.77 15.15 -16.93
C ARG A 269 -19.06 15.18 -18.43
N GLY A 270 -19.10 13.99 -19.04
CA GLY A 270 -19.31 13.83 -20.48
C GLY A 270 -18.04 13.89 -21.33
N GLU A 271 -16.88 14.18 -20.72
CA GLU A 271 -15.59 14.12 -21.40
C GLU A 271 -15.24 12.68 -21.79
N THR A 272 -14.61 12.50 -22.96
CA THR A 272 -14.22 11.15 -23.43
C THR A 272 -13.00 10.66 -22.66
N LEU A 273 -13.19 9.62 -21.85
CA LEU A 273 -12.10 8.97 -21.11
C LEU A 273 -11.21 8.13 -22.04
N PHE A 274 -11.85 7.31 -22.87
CA PHE A 274 -11.17 6.45 -23.83
C PHE A 274 -12.06 6.08 -25.02
N ALA A 275 -11.42 5.72 -26.12
CA ALA A 275 -12.05 5.03 -27.24
C ALA A 275 -11.61 3.56 -27.27
N ILE A 276 -12.45 2.70 -27.85
CA ILE A 276 -12.10 1.31 -28.17
C ILE A 276 -12.03 1.18 -29.68
N THR A 277 -10.91 0.71 -30.20
CA THR A 277 -10.75 0.41 -31.62
C THR A 277 -10.67 -1.09 -31.87
N ASP A 278 -10.99 -1.52 -33.09
CA ASP A 278 -10.54 -2.82 -33.58
C ASP A 278 -9.03 -2.80 -33.91
N VAL A 279 -8.51 -3.94 -34.38
CA VAL A 279 -7.09 -4.09 -34.74
C VAL A 279 -6.69 -3.33 -36.01
N PHE A 280 -7.65 -2.78 -36.75
CA PHE A 280 -7.44 -1.98 -37.96
C PHE A 280 -7.62 -0.48 -37.71
N GLY A 281 -7.88 -0.07 -36.45
CA GLY A 281 -8.04 1.32 -36.04
C GLY A 281 -9.45 1.88 -36.21
N GLN A 282 -10.46 1.06 -36.55
CA GLN A 282 -11.84 1.52 -36.59
C GLN A 282 -12.38 1.69 -35.17
N VAL A 283 -12.89 2.87 -34.84
CA VAL A 283 -13.53 3.14 -33.55
C VAL A 283 -14.82 2.33 -33.45
N LYS A 284 -14.90 1.50 -32.42
CA LYS A 284 -16.10 0.72 -32.09
C LYS A 284 -16.98 1.45 -31.10
N GLU A 285 -16.38 2.00 -30.04
CA GLU A 285 -17.08 2.64 -28.93
C GLU A 285 -16.27 3.80 -28.36
N ARG A 286 -16.97 4.72 -27.69
CA ARG A 286 -16.39 5.80 -26.87
C ARG A 286 -17.06 5.78 -25.51
N VAL A 287 -16.25 5.86 -24.46
CA VAL A 287 -16.73 5.90 -23.08
C VAL A 287 -16.45 7.28 -22.51
N THR A 288 -17.47 7.91 -21.94
CA THR A 288 -17.41 9.24 -21.36
C THR A 288 -17.55 9.20 -19.85
N ALA A 289 -17.02 10.21 -19.16
CA ALA A 289 -17.12 10.31 -17.72
C ALA A 289 -18.57 10.57 -17.26
N ASP A 290 -19.03 9.83 -16.26
CA ASP A 290 -20.34 10.02 -15.62
C ASP A 290 -20.33 11.19 -14.62
N SER A 291 -19.15 11.49 -14.08
CA SER A 291 -18.88 12.50 -13.05
C SER A 291 -17.65 13.33 -13.40
N GLU A 292 -17.59 14.56 -12.87
CA GLU A 292 -16.35 15.33 -12.83
C GLU A 292 -15.39 14.77 -11.77
N GLY A 293 -14.08 14.95 -11.97
CA GLY A 293 -13.08 14.43 -11.05
C GLY A 293 -11.66 14.44 -11.61
N ILE A 294 -10.86 13.46 -11.19
CA ILE A 294 -9.47 13.31 -11.63
C ILE A 294 -9.26 11.94 -12.25
N PHE A 295 -8.58 11.89 -13.40
CA PHE A 295 -8.25 10.63 -14.07
C PHE A 295 -7.16 9.88 -13.29
N TRP A 296 -7.54 8.82 -12.59
CA TRP A 296 -6.78 8.39 -11.41
C TRP A 296 -6.03 7.06 -11.60
N ARG A 297 -6.63 6.14 -12.34
CA ARG A 297 -6.08 4.81 -12.58
C ARG A 297 -6.47 4.31 -13.95
N THR A 298 -5.57 3.61 -14.61
CA THR A 298 -5.83 2.88 -15.84
C THR A 298 -5.21 1.48 -15.80
N ARG A 299 -5.80 0.57 -16.56
CA ARG A 299 -5.08 -0.65 -16.92
C ARG A 299 -3.87 -0.31 -17.80
N ARG A 300 -2.80 -1.10 -17.69
CA ARG A 300 -1.57 -0.87 -18.45
C ARG A 300 -1.62 -1.45 -19.87
N LEU A 301 -2.11 -2.68 -19.99
CA LEU A 301 -2.31 -3.32 -21.29
C LEU A 301 -3.50 -2.66 -22.00
N PRO A 302 -3.52 -2.52 -23.34
CA PRO A 302 -4.62 -1.87 -24.05
C PRO A 302 -5.73 -2.83 -24.51
N GLN A 303 -5.48 -4.13 -24.66
CA GLN A 303 -6.45 -5.10 -25.17
C GLN A 303 -7.53 -5.47 -24.14
N VAL A 304 -8.80 -5.26 -24.47
CA VAL A 304 -9.94 -5.52 -23.56
C VAL A 304 -10.96 -6.46 -24.17
N ALA A 305 -11.60 -7.25 -23.32
CA ALA A 305 -12.88 -7.89 -23.62
C ALA A 305 -14.06 -7.06 -23.05
N THR A 306 -15.26 -7.27 -23.59
CA THR A 306 -16.47 -6.62 -23.06
C THR A 306 -16.63 -6.93 -21.57
N GLY A 307 -16.85 -5.90 -20.75
CA GLY A 307 -17.03 -5.99 -19.31
C GLY A 307 -15.74 -5.88 -18.49
N GLU A 308 -14.56 -5.91 -19.11
CA GLU A 308 -13.31 -5.75 -18.36
C GLU A 308 -13.12 -4.30 -17.88
N TYR A 309 -12.50 -4.16 -16.71
CA TYR A 309 -12.10 -2.88 -16.15
C TYR A 309 -11.10 -2.14 -17.07
N VAL A 310 -11.27 -0.83 -17.26
CA VAL A 310 -10.40 0.02 -18.09
C VAL A 310 -9.72 1.10 -17.29
N CYS A 311 -10.49 1.96 -16.63
CA CYS A 311 -9.97 3.09 -15.87
C CYS A 311 -10.89 3.50 -14.73
N SER A 312 -10.40 4.38 -13.88
CA SER A 312 -11.18 4.98 -12.81
C SER A 312 -10.96 6.49 -12.73
N VAL A 313 -12.03 7.20 -12.38
CA VAL A 313 -12.02 8.64 -12.07
C VAL A 313 -12.25 8.81 -10.57
N GLY A 314 -11.36 9.52 -9.89
CA GLY A 314 -11.54 9.90 -8.49
C GLY A 314 -12.56 11.03 -8.39
N THR A 315 -13.59 10.85 -7.57
CA THR A 315 -14.74 11.76 -7.46
C THR A 315 -14.88 12.34 -6.05
N ASN A 316 -15.75 13.34 -5.90
CA ASN A 316 -15.90 14.12 -4.67
C ASN A 316 -14.55 14.72 -4.23
N VAL A 317 -13.91 15.39 -5.18
CA VAL A 317 -12.55 15.90 -5.01
C VAL A 317 -12.58 17.17 -4.18
N ASP A 318 -11.74 17.22 -3.15
CA ASP A 318 -11.43 18.43 -2.40
C ASP A 318 -9.92 18.54 -2.13
N SER A 319 -9.50 19.63 -1.49
CA SER A 319 -8.10 19.84 -1.11
C SER A 319 -8.01 20.30 0.34
N TYR A 320 -6.91 19.94 1.01
CA TYR A 320 -6.62 20.36 2.38
C TYR A 320 -5.13 20.49 2.64
#